data_AF-A0A1F3D1E1-F1
#
_entry.id   AF-A0A1F3D1E1-F1
#
_cell.length_a   1.000
_cell.length_b   1.000
_cell.length_c   1.000
_cell.angle_alpha   90.00
_cell.angle_beta   90.00
_cell.angle_gamma   90.00
#
_symmetry.space_group_name_H-M   'P 1'
#
loop_
_entity.id
_entity.type
_entity.pdbx_description
1 polymer ?
#
loop_
_entity_poly.entity_id
_entity_poly.type
_entity_poly.pdbx_seq_one_letter_code
_entity_poly.pdbx_strand_id
1 'polypeptide(L)' 'MLIERTIKEVIIRLPVTVDTDDLQDFLDYTRYKELTSNFNVTQKEVDRIADKVNKDWWTKNCKRDKF' A
#
# COMPACT_ATOMS: atom_id res chain seq x y z
N MET A 1 -12.12 16.99 -15.22
CA MET A 1 -11.53 15.73 -14.75
C MET A 1 -12.26 14.61 -15.45
N LEU A 2 -11.54 13.72 -16.11
CA LEU A 2 -12.13 12.68 -16.96
C LEU A 2 -11.36 11.39 -16.75
N ILE A 3 -12.09 10.29 -16.53
CA ILE A 3 -11.52 8.94 -16.44
C ILE A 3 -11.96 8.21 -17.70
N GLU A 4 -10.99 7.75 -18.47
CA GLU A 4 -11.19 6.98 -19.70
C GLU A 4 -10.59 5.60 -19.53
N ARG A 5 -11.29 4.56 -19.99
CA ARG A 5 -10.80 3.18 -19.95
C ARG A 5 -10.65 2.67 -21.37
N THR A 6 -9.41 2.33 -21.73
CA THR A 6 -9.07 1.73 -23.02
C THR A 6 -8.82 0.23 -22.85
N ILE A 7 -8.49 -0.45 -23.95
CA ILE A 7 -8.16 -1.88 -23.96
C ILE A 7 -6.84 -2.15 -23.19
N LYS A 8 -5.95 -1.17 -23.10
CA LYS A 8 -4.61 -1.33 -22.52
C LYS A 8 -4.45 -0.66 -21.17
N GLU A 9 -5.14 0.45 -20.93
CA GLU A 9 -4.89 1.30 -19.77
C GLU A 9 -6.11 2.14 -19.36
N VAL A 10 -6.06 2.67 -18.14
CA VAL A 10 -7.00 3.67 -17.62
C VAL A 10 -6.29 5.02 -17.59
N ILE A 11 -6.84 6.02 -18.28
CA ILE A 11 -6.29 7.37 -18.37
C ILE A 11 -7.09 8.28 -17.45
N ILE A 12 -6.43 8.93 -16.50
CA ILE A 12 -7.04 9.90 -15.59
C ILE A 12 -6.51 11.30 -15.95
N ARG A 13 -7.38 12.19 -16.40
CA ARG A 13 -7.05 13.58 -16.71
C ARG A 13 -7.41 14.51 -15.55
N LEU A 14 -6.40 15.15 -14.98
CA LEU A 14 -6.50 16.04 -13.84
C LEU A 14 -6.06 17.46 -14.23
N PRO A 15 -6.63 18.52 -13.62
CA PRO A 15 -6.17 19.88 -13.84
C PRO A 15 -4.76 20.06 -13.26
N VAL A 16 -3.97 20.95 -13.84
CA VAL A 16 -2.58 21.23 -13.43
C VAL A 16 -2.45 21.78 -12.00
N THR A 17 -3.58 22.14 -11.38
CA THR A 17 -3.66 22.69 -10.03
C THR A 17 -3.69 21.63 -8.94
N VAL A 18 -3.75 20.34 -9.30
CA VAL A 18 -3.72 19.25 -8.32
C VAL A 18 -2.28 19.05 -7.85
N ASP A 19 -2.11 18.96 -6.54
CA ASP A 19 -0.81 18.70 -5.92
C ASP A 19 -0.26 17.33 -6.36
N THR A 20 1.01 17.31 -6.75
CA THR A 20 1.68 16.10 -7.21
C THR A 20 1.98 15.12 -6.07
N ASP A 21 2.11 15.61 -4.83
CA ASP A 21 2.41 14.77 -3.68
C ASP A 21 1.20 13.89 -3.32
N ASP A 22 0.00 14.47 -3.24
CA ASP A 22 -1.25 13.74 -3.02
C ASP A 22 -1.55 12.73 -4.16
N LEU A 23 -1.09 13.04 -5.38
CA LEU A 23 -1.24 12.14 -6.52
C LEU A 23 -0.32 10.93 -6.44
N GLN A 24 0.89 11.09 -5.88
CA GLN A 24 1.80 9.99 -5.66
C GLN A 24 1.20 8.98 -4.67
N ASP A 25 0.61 9.45 -3.58
CA ASP A 25 -0.08 8.60 -2.59
C ASP A 25 -1.26 7.84 -3.22
N PHE A 26 -2.03 8.49 -4.09
CA PHE A 26 -3.13 7.84 -4.80
C PHE A 26 -2.65 6.75 -5.77
N LEU A 27 -1.54 7.00 -6.48
CA LEU A 27 -0.92 6.01 -7.37
C LEU A 27 -0.39 4.81 -6.58
N ASP A 28 0.25 5.05 -5.44
CA ASP A 28 0.79 4.01 -4.57
C ASP A 28 -0.33 3.13 -4.00
N TYR A 29 -1.45 3.74 -3.58
CA TYR A 29 -2.65 2.99 -3.16
C TYR A 29 -3.25 2.15 -4.30
N THR A 30 -3.35 2.74 -5.49
CA THR A 30 -3.87 2.04 -6.68
C THR A 30 -2.98 0.86 -7.04
N ARG A 31 -1.65 1.04 -6.96
CA ARG A 31 -0.66 -0.03 -7.18
C ARG A 31 -0.76 -1.11 -6.12
N TYR A 32 -0.92 -0.75 -4.85
CA TYR A 32 -1.16 -1.71 -3.77
C TYR A 32 -2.43 -2.54 -4.04
N LYS A 33 -3.53 -1.91 -4.45
CA LYS A 33 -4.78 -2.60 -4.81
C LYS A 33 -4.64 -3.50 -6.04
N GLU A 34 -3.90 -3.07 -7.06
CA GLU A 34 -3.60 -3.91 -8.23
C GLU A 34 -2.80 -5.16 -7.83
N LEU A 35 -1.72 -4.98 -7.07
CA LEU A 35 -0.89 -6.08 -6.60
C LEU A 35 -1.70 -7.04 -5.72
N THR A 36 -2.51 -6.51 -4.81
CA THR A 36 -3.35 -7.30 -3.89
C THR A 36 -4.60 -7.89 -4.54
N SER A 37 -5.02 -7.44 -5.72
CA SER A 37 -6.23 -7.93 -6.39
C SER A 37 -6.17 -9.42 -6.75
N ASN A 38 -4.97 -9.95 -6.97
CA ASN A 38 -4.74 -11.37 -7.25
C ASN A 38 -4.47 -12.20 -5.98
N PHE A 39 -4.20 -11.55 -4.84
CA PHE A 39 -3.96 -12.23 -3.58
C PHE A 39 -5.28 -12.41 -2.84
N ASN A 40 -5.89 -13.59 -3.00
CA ASN A 40 -7.04 -14.03 -2.21
C ASN A 40 -6.57 -14.52 -0.83
N VAL A 41 -5.72 -13.73 -0.18
CA VAL A 41 -5.13 -14.06 1.11
C VAL A 41 -6.01 -13.45 2.18
N THR A 42 -6.52 -14.27 3.09
CA THR A 42 -7.40 -13.78 4.17
C THR A 42 -6.66 -12.75 5.02
N GLN A 43 -7.35 -11.70 5.48
CA GLN A 43 -6.80 -10.70 6.39
C GLN A 43 -6.06 -11.33 7.58
N LYS A 44 -6.58 -12.46 8.08
CA LYS A 44 -5.99 -13.27 9.15
C LYS A 44 -4.54 -13.72 8.89
N GLU A 45 -4.18 -13.99 7.64
CA GLU A 45 -2.84 -14.42 7.24
C GLU A 45 -1.88 -13.23 7.17
N VAL A 46 -2.38 -12.06 6.74
CA VAL A 46 -1.63 -10.79 6.78
C VAL A 46 -1.35 -10.39 8.23
N ASP A 47 -2.36 -10.44 9.09
CA ASP A 47 -2.23 -10.14 10.51
C ASP A 47 -1.24 -11.10 11.19
N ARG A 48 -1.28 -12.39 10.84
CA ARG A 48 -0.33 -13.41 11.34
C ARG A 48 1.12 -13.06 10.98
N ILE A 49 1.37 -12.60 9.77
CA ILE A 49 2.72 -12.21 9.31
C ILE A 49 3.15 -10.92 10.01
N ALA A 50 2.27 -9.92 10.09
CA ALA A 50 2.55 -8.65 10.76
C ALA A 50 2.89 -8.86 12.26
N ASP A 51 2.09 -9.67 12.96
CA ASP A 51 2.32 -10.03 14.36
C ASP A 51 3.66 -10.77 14.55
N LYS A 52 4.01 -11.65 13.62
CA LYS A 52 5.29 -12.37 13.68
C LYS A 52 6.47 -11.41 13.50
N VAL A 53 6.41 -10.53 12.50
CA VAL A 53 7.45 -9.52 12.27
C VAL A 53 7.60 -8.61 13.49
N ASN A 54 6.49 -8.16 14.07
CA ASN A 54 6.51 -7.31 15.26
C ASN A 54 7.09 -8.03 16.49
N LYS A 55 6.70 -9.30 16.72
CA LYS A 55 7.28 -10.13 17.78
C LYS A 55 8.78 -10.37 17.59
N ASP A 56 9.21 -10.63 16.36
CA ASP A 56 10.62 -10.84 16.03
C ASP A 56 11.43 -9.55 16.23
N TRP A 57 10.88 -8.40 15.84
CA TRP A 57 11.48 -7.09 16.07
C TRP A 57 11.56 -6.75 17.57
N TRP A 58 10.47 -6.94 18.31
CA TRP A 58 10.40 -6.72 19.76
C TRP A 58 11.39 -7.62 20.51
N THR A 59 11.44 -8.91 20.17
CA THR A 59 12.39 -9.85 20.79
C THR A 59 13.85 -9.42 20.60
N LYS A 60 14.17 -8.88 19.41
CA LYS A 60 15.52 -8.40 19.09
C LYS A 60 15.85 -7.05 19.75
N ASN A 61 14.87 -6.16 19.92
CA ASN A 61 15.12 -4.77 20.33
C ASN A 61 14.71 -4.44 21.78
N CYS A 62 13.85 -5.23 22.42
CA CYS A 62 13.38 -4.98 23.79
C CYS A 62 14.50 -5.03 24.85
N LYS A 63 15.64 -5.65 24.54
CA LYS A 63 16.85 -5.61 25.39
C LYS A 63 17.74 -4.40 25.13
N ARG A 64 17.52 -3.66 24.04
CA ARG A 64 18.25 -2.43 23.68
C ARG A 64 17.73 -1.21 24.44
N ASP A 65 16.48 -1.25 24.90
CA ASP A 65 15.81 -0.16 25.60
C ASP A 65 15.88 -0.27 27.14
N LYS A 66 16.74 -1.13 27.68
CA LYS A 66 17.09 -1.10 29.12
C LYS A 66 18.32 -0.20 29.32
N PHE A 67 18.06 1.10 29.45
CA PHE A 67 18.92 2.04 30.16
C PHE A 67 18.25 2.41 31.49
#